data_AF-A0A9E7SXJ6-F1
#
_entry.id   AF-A0A9E7SXJ6-F1
#
_cell.length_a   1.000
_cell.length_b   1.000
_cell.length_c   1.000
_cell.angle_alpha   90.00
_cell.angle_beta   90.00
_cell.angle_gamma   90.00
#
_symmetry.space_group_name_H-M   'P 1'
#
loop_
_entity.id
_entity.type
_entity.pdbx_description
1 polymer ?
#
loop_
_entity_poly.entity_id
_entity_poly.type
_entity_poly.pdbx_seq_one_letter_code
_entity_poly.pdbx_strand_id
1 'polypeptide(L)' 'MDRDMLDDQRELVDLIEDAGWEVTGIELSSYDSPWVDEDAPEAEVTITARKPYVDGDVGGDGDEDGSGEGDEDDSPFRIN' A
#
# COMPACT_ATOMS: atom_id res chain seq x y z
N MET A 1 6.56 -18.80 -19.23
CA MET A 1 6.44 -18.26 -17.87
C MET A 1 7.22 -19.19 -16.98
N ASP A 2 8.36 -18.70 -16.50
CA ASP A 2 9.29 -19.44 -15.65
C ASP A 2 8.63 -19.82 -14.34
N ARG A 3 8.95 -21.01 -13.83
CA ARG A 3 8.33 -21.54 -12.60
C ARG A 3 8.71 -20.70 -11.38
N ASP A 4 9.93 -20.18 -11.36
CA ASP A 4 10.44 -19.33 -10.28
C ASP A 4 9.62 -18.03 -10.16
N MET A 5 9.25 -17.40 -11.27
CA MET A 5 8.40 -16.19 -11.26
C MET A 5 7.01 -16.45 -10.66
N LEU A 6 6.47 -17.66 -10.83
CA LEU A 6 5.17 -18.04 -10.26
C LEU A 6 5.25 -18.36 -8.77
N ASP A 7 6.38 -18.94 -8.32
CA ASP A 7 6.64 -19.16 -6.90
C ASP A 7 6.83 -17.81 -6.17
N ASP A 8 7.57 -16.86 -6.76
CA ASP A 8 7.75 -15.50 -6.21
C ASP A 8 6.41 -14.74 -6.10
N GLN A 9 5.57 -14.83 -7.13
CA GLN A 9 4.21 -14.25 -7.10
C GLN A 9 3.39 -14.83 -5.94
N ARG A 10 3.48 -16.15 -5.73
CA ARG A 10 2.73 -16.82 -4.67
C ARG A 10 3.21 -16.40 -3.29
N GLU A 11 4.53 -16.31 -3.09
CA GLU A 11 5.10 -15.83 -1.83
C GLU A 11 4.62 -14.41 -1.51
N LEU A 12 4.58 -13.51 -2.51
CA LEU A 12 4.06 -12.15 -2.34
C LEU A 12 2.58 -12.13 -1.92
N VAL A 13 1.76 -13.00 -2.51
CA VAL A 13 0.34 -13.12 -2.13
C VAL A 13 0.21 -13.61 -0.70
N ASP A 14 0.92 -14.68 -0.34
CA ASP A 14 0.88 -15.26 1.00
C ASP A 14 1.29 -14.21 2.06
N LEU A 15 2.31 -13.38 1.79
CA LEU A 15 2.73 -12.28 2.67
C LEU A 15 1.66 -11.20 2.85
N ILE A 16 0.95 -10.85 1.77
CA ILE A 16 -0.12 -9.84 1.81
C ILE A 16 -1.33 -10.38 2.59
N GLU A 17 -1.70 -11.64 2.38
CA GLU A 17 -2.79 -12.29 3.10
C GLU A 17 -2.47 -12.50 4.59
N ASP A 18 -1.24 -12.89 4.94
CA ASP A 18 -0.78 -13.01 6.33
C ASP A 18 -0.82 -11.65 7.07
N ALA A 19 -0.55 -10.56 6.36
CA ALA A 19 -0.73 -9.20 6.86
C ALA A 19 -2.21 -8.78 7.05
N GLY A 20 -3.15 -9.68 6.75
CA GLY A 20 -4.60 -9.50 6.94
C GLY A 20 -5.28 -8.68 5.84
N TRP A 21 -4.68 -8.62 4.66
CA TRP A 21 -5.30 -8.04 3.47
C TRP A 21 -5.95 -9.13 2.62
N GLU A 22 -7.13 -8.86 2.08
CA GLU A 22 -7.78 -9.73 1.09
C GLU A 22 -7.26 -9.35 -0.30
N VAL A 23 -6.57 -10.28 -0.98
CA VAL A 23 -6.13 -10.08 -2.37
C VAL A 23 -7.32 -10.27 -3.31
N THR A 24 -7.61 -9.24 -4.10
CA THR A 24 -8.78 -9.22 -5.01
C THR A 24 -8.39 -9.27 -6.49
N GLY A 25 -7.12 -9.04 -6.82
CA GLY A 25 -6.62 -9.08 -8.19
C GLY A 25 -5.11 -9.23 -8.25
N ILE A 26 -4.65 -9.97 -9.26
CA ILE A 26 -3.22 -10.17 -9.54
C ILE A 26 -3.05 -10.07 -11.06
N GLU A 27 -2.15 -9.20 -11.50
CA GLU A 27 -1.72 -9.06 -12.88
C GLU A 27 -0.22 -9.34 -12.95
N LEU A 28 0.19 -10.24 -13.86
CA LEU A 28 1.60 -10.58 -14.09
C LEU A 28 1.96 -10.21 -15.53
N SER A 29 2.88 -9.28 -15.69
CA SER A 29 3.45 -8.82 -16.95
C SER A 29 4.92 -9.23 -17.00
N SER A 30 5.33 -9.93 -18.04
CA SER A 30 6.75 -10.03 -18.36
C SER A 30 7.14 -8.78 -19.14
N TYR A 31 8.05 -7.98 -18.58
CA TYR A 31 8.62 -6.83 -19.27
C TYR A 31 9.95 -7.26 -19.92
N ASP A 32 9.93 -7.45 -21.24
CA ASP A 32 11.15 -7.53 -22.04
C ASP A 32 11.72 -6.11 -22.19
N SER A 33 12.61 -5.75 -21.27
CA SER A 33 13.23 -4.43 -21.28
C SER A 33 14.11 -4.27 -22.52
N PRO A 34 13.87 -3.27 -23.39
CA PRO A 34 14.70 -3.04 -24.57
C PRO A 34 16.09 -2.47 -24.23
N TRP A 35 16.37 -2.25 -22.93
CA TRP A 35 17.60 -1.63 -22.40
C TRP A 35 18.46 -2.59 -21.58
N VAL A 36 17.95 -3.78 -21.29
CA VAL A 36 18.65 -4.84 -20.57
C VAL A 36 18.97 -5.94 -21.58
N ASP A 37 20.17 -6.51 -21.52
CA ASP A 37 20.56 -7.60 -22.42
C ASP A 37 19.49 -8.70 -22.41
N GLU A 38 19.11 -9.21 -23.59
CA GLU A 38 17.98 -10.12 -23.92
C GLU A 38 17.91 -11.45 -23.12
N ASP A 39 18.79 -11.65 -22.14
CA ASP A 39 18.94 -12.86 -21.31
C ASP A 39 18.39 -12.69 -19.87
N ALA A 40 17.87 -11.51 -19.48
CA ALA A 40 17.32 -11.26 -18.15
C ALA A 40 15.89 -10.69 -18.21
N PRO A 41 14.87 -11.53 -18.46
CA PRO A 41 13.48 -11.08 -18.47
C PRO A 41 13.06 -10.59 -17.08
N GLU A 42 12.53 -9.36 -16.99
CA GLU A 42 12.01 -8.81 -15.74
C GLU A 42 10.52 -9.16 -15.59
N ALA A 43 10.15 -9.71 -14.43
CA ALA A 43 8.76 -9.92 -14.04
C ALA A 43 8.22 -8.66 -13.36
N GLU A 44 7.13 -8.11 -13.85
CA GLU A 44 6.33 -7.13 -13.14
C GLU A 44 5.05 -7.80 -12.63
N VAL A 45 4.75 -7.60 -11.34
CA VAL A 45 3.51 -8.07 -10.72
C VAL A 45 2.77 -6.91 -10.09
N THR A 46 1.48 -6.77 -10.42
CA THR A 46 0.57 -5.80 -9.81
C THR A 46 -0.47 -6.56 -8.98
N ILE A 47 -0.55 -6.25 -7.68
CA ILE A 47 -1.49 -6.89 -6.75
C ILE A 47 -2.45 -5.84 -6.22
N THR A 48 -3.75 -6.10 -6.35
CA THR A 48 -4.81 -5.30 -5.73
C THR A 48 -5.31 -6.03 -4.50
N ALA A 49 -5.31 -5.36 -3.35
CA ALA A 49 -5.78 -5.92 -2.09
C ALA A 49 -6.58 -4.91 -1.27
N ARG A 50 -7.43 -5.40 -0.38
CA ARG A 50 -8.28 -4.58 0.51
C ARG A 50 -8.19 -5.06 1.95
N LYS A 51 -8.19 -4.12 2.89
CA LYS A 51 -8.30 -4.42 4.32
C LYS A 51 -9.31 -3.47 4.96
N PRO A 52 -10.36 -3.99 5.64
CA PRO A 52 -11.27 -3.13 6.38
C PRO A 52 -10.54 -2.58 7.61
N TYR A 53 -10.52 -1.26 7.75
CA TYR A 53 -10.13 -0.60 8.99
C TYR A 53 -11.40 -0.32 9.77
N VAL A 54 -11.49 -0.82 11.00
CA VAL A 54 -12.57 -0.45 11.92
C VAL A 54 -12.20 0.92 12.47
N ASP A 55 -13.08 1.91 12.38
CA ASP A 55 -12.97 3.18 13.11
C ASP A 55 -12.79 2.86 14.60
N GLY A 56 -11.54 2.85 15.07
CA GLY A 56 -11.18 2.34 16.40
C GLY A 56 -9.68 2.07 16.57
N ASP A 57 -8.95 1.83 15.48
CA ASP A 57 -7.48 1.75 15.49
C ASP A 57 -6.85 3.09 15.06
N VAL A 58 -7.34 4.18 15.64
CA VAL A 58 -6.57 5.43 15.72
C VAL A 58 -5.97 5.44 17.13
N GLY A 59 -4.77 4.89 17.24
CA GLY A 59 -3.94 5.03 18.45
C GLY A 59 -3.58 6.49 18.65
N GLY A 60 -4.46 7.24 19.30
CA GLY A 60 -4.23 8.58 19.82
C GLY A 60 -4.27 8.55 21.34
N ASP A 61 -3.14 8.23 21.95
CA ASP A 61 -2.84 8.58 23.34
C ASP A 61 -2.85 10.12 23.43
N GLY A 62 -3.88 10.70 24.07
CA GLY A 62 -4.10 12.15 24.09
C GLY A 62 -5.22 12.51 25.06
N ASP A 63 -4.82 12.67 26.32
CA ASP A 63 -5.61 13.05 27.48
C ASP A 63 -6.34 14.42 27.34
N GLU A 64 -7.33 14.60 28.22
CA GLU A 64 -7.95 15.87 28.67
C GLU A 64 -9.00 16.59 27.79
N ASP A 65 -10.26 16.31 28.13
CA ASP A 65 -11.26 17.26 28.66
C ASP A 65 -10.96 18.76 28.45
N GLY A 66 -11.72 19.43 27.58
CA GLY A 66 -11.61 20.87 27.41
C GLY A 66 -12.71 21.45 26.54
N SER A 67 -13.85 21.77 27.16
CA SER A 67 -14.86 22.62 26.56
C SER A 67 -14.23 24.00 26.25
N GLY A 68 -14.21 24.41 24.98
CA GLY A 68 -13.62 25.68 24.57
C GLY A 68 -14.20 26.18 23.26
N GLU A 69 -15.35 26.84 23.33
CA GLU A 69 -15.73 27.85 22.34
C GLU A 69 -14.69 28.97 22.37
N GLY A 70 -14.09 29.32 21.23
CA GLY A 70 -13.19 30.47 21.13
C GLY A 70 -12.41 30.53 19.83
N ASP A 71 -12.81 31.46 18.97
CA ASP A 71 -12.02 32.19 17.97
C ASP A 71 -10.51 32.09 18.19
N GLU A 72 -9.66 31.80 17.20
CA GLU A 72 -9.02 32.83 16.36
C GLU A 72 -8.28 32.19 15.18
N ASP A 73 -8.62 32.65 13.98
CA ASP A 73 -8.02 32.30 12.69
C ASP A 73 -6.62 32.93 12.56
N ASP A 74 -5.59 32.29 13.13
CA ASP A 74 -4.16 32.69 12.98
C ASP A 74 -3.34 31.59 12.30
N SER A 75 -3.58 31.41 10.99
CA SER A 75 -2.74 30.53 10.15
C SER A 75 -1.65 31.34 9.45
N PRO A 76 -0.34 31.07 9.69
CA PRO A 76 0.78 31.81 9.11
C PRO A 76 1.01 31.53 7.61
N PHE A 77 0.12 30.77 6.97
CA PHE A 77 0.24 30.31 5.58
C PHE A 77 -0.72 30.99 4.60
N ARG A 78 -1.50 32.01 5.01
CA ARG A 78 -2.25 32.80 4.02
C ARG A 78 -1.30 33.74 3.28
N ILE A 79 -0.96 33.35 2.04
CA ILE A 79 -0.33 34.21 1.04
C ILE A 79 -1.38 35.24 0.59
N ASN A 80 -1.08 36.52 0.80
CA ASN A 80 -1.90 37.67 0.37
C ASN A 80 -1.68 38.00 -1.11
#